data_AF-A0A258KF96-F1
#
_entry.id   AF-A0A258KF96-F1
#
_cell.length_a   1.000
_cell.length_b   1.000
_cell.length_c   1.000
_cell.angle_alpha   90.00
_cell.angle_beta   90.00
_cell.angle_gamma   90.00
#
_symmetry.space_group_name_H-M   'P 1'
#
loop_
_entity.id
_entity.type
_entity.pdbx_description
1 polymer ?
#
loop_
_entity_poly.entity_id
_entity_poly.type
_entity_poly.pdbx_seq_one_letter_code
_entity_poly.pdbx_strand_id
1 'polypeptide(L)'
;MTLVDAPRALLWDVGNVIVRWNPRTLFAKIFEEPAELDGFLIHVCTMEWHGETDRGLSFADNIARLTPLHPHYAGQIAAWWDRWPEMFSGPIPETEAVMDDLAARGVPQFGLTNMSSETWPDVQAMSPVF
;
A
#
# COMPACT_ATOMS: atom_id res chain seq x y z
N MET A 1 -5.59 25.90 -31.97
CA MET A 1 -5.40 24.72 -31.10
C MET A 1 -3.97 24.76 -30.60
N THR A 2 -3.76 25.12 -29.35
CA THR A 2 -2.43 25.04 -28.72
C THR A 2 -2.11 23.56 -28.56
N LEU A 3 -1.06 23.08 -29.23
CA LEU A 3 -0.54 21.75 -28.98
C LEU A 3 -0.08 21.73 -27.51
N VAL A 4 -0.66 20.83 -26.72
CA VAL A 4 -0.12 20.52 -25.41
C VAL A 4 1.20 19.80 -25.69
N ASP A 5 2.31 20.32 -25.17
CA ASP A 5 3.60 19.64 -25.30
C ASP A 5 3.50 18.22 -24.74
N ALA A 6 4.14 17.27 -25.41
CA ALA A 6 4.19 15.89 -24.93
C ALA A 6 4.86 15.84 -23.55
N PRO A 7 4.39 14.99 -22.62
CA PRO A 7 5.00 14.85 -21.31
C PRO A 7 6.47 14.40 -21.46
N ARG A 8 7.35 15.01 -20.66
CA ARG A 8 8.79 14.76 -20.70
C ARG A 8 9.24 13.55 -19.87
N ALA A 9 8.42 13.14 -18.91
CA ALA A 9 8.65 12.02 -18.02
C ALA A 9 7.31 11.54 -17.46
N LEU A 10 7.29 10.31 -16.96
CA LEU A 10 6.15 9.71 -16.27
C LEU A 10 6.48 9.53 -14.79
N LEU A 11 5.49 9.75 -13.94
CA LEU A 11 5.56 9.53 -12.50
C LEU A 11 4.53 8.46 -12.13
N TRP A 12 4.99 7.39 -11.50
CA TRP A 12 4.17 6.26 -11.10
C TRP A 12 3.93 6.30 -9.59
N ASP A 13 2.66 6.25 -9.21
CA ASP A 13 2.31 5.77 -7.88
C ASP A 13 2.58 4.27 -7.80
N VAL A 14 2.67 3.73 -6.59
CA VAL A 14 3.02 2.32 -6.33
C VAL A 14 1.78 1.52 -5.95
N GLY A 15 1.05 1.97 -4.92
CA GLY A 15 -0.11 1.27 -4.39
C GLY A 15 -1.30 1.34 -5.35
N ASN A 16 -1.82 0.18 -5.74
CA ASN A 16 -2.90 0.04 -6.71
C ASN A 16 -2.62 0.65 -8.10
N VAL A 17 -1.34 0.93 -8.40
CA VAL A 17 -0.86 1.29 -9.74
C VAL A 17 0.17 0.26 -10.22
N ILE A 18 1.23 0.00 -9.47
CA ILE A 18 2.22 -1.04 -9.81
C ILE A 18 1.90 -2.36 -9.08
N VAL A 19 1.49 -2.30 -7.81
CA VAL A 19 1.15 -3.48 -6.99
C VAL A 19 -0.25 -3.36 -6.41
N ARG A 20 -0.98 -4.48 -6.31
CA ARG A 20 -2.33 -4.50 -5.71
C ARG A 20 -2.21 -4.51 -4.19
N TRP A 21 -2.70 -3.47 -3.54
CA TRP A 21 -2.73 -3.37 -2.08
C TRP A 21 -4.16 -3.30 -1.57
N ASN A 22 -4.50 -4.21 -0.65
CA ASN A 22 -5.79 -4.23 0.03
C ASN A 22 -5.66 -4.89 1.41
N PRO A 23 -5.87 -4.16 2.53
CA PRO A 23 -5.85 -4.73 3.88
C PRO A 23 -6.76 -5.95 4.04
N ARG A 24 -7.87 -6.00 3.31
CA ARG A 24 -8.79 -7.14 3.33
C ARG A 24 -8.12 -8.46 2.93
N THR A 25 -7.10 -8.43 2.07
CA THR A 25 -6.34 -9.63 1.65
C THR A 25 -5.73 -10.36 2.86
N LEU A 26 -5.21 -9.59 3.82
CA LEU A 26 -4.72 -10.13 5.09
C LEU A 26 -5.88 -10.46 6.02
N PHE A 27 -6.75 -9.50 6.30
CA PHE A 27 -7.68 -9.63 7.42
C PHE A 27 -8.83 -10.62 7.16
N ALA A 28 -9.11 -10.98 5.90
CA ALA A 28 -9.98 -12.10 5.57
C ALA A 28 -9.40 -13.48 5.99
N LYS A 29 -8.11 -13.55 6.32
CA LYS A 29 -7.46 -14.75 6.90
C LYS A 29 -7.50 -14.74 8.44
N ILE A 30 -7.83 -13.59 9.05
CA ILE A 30 -7.81 -13.38 10.51
C ILE A 30 -9.22 -13.48 11.07
N PHE A 31 -10.19 -12.85 10.40
CA PHE A 31 -11.58 -12.85 10.79
C PHE A 31 -12.36 -13.92 10.01
N GLU A 32 -13.10 -14.76 10.72
CA GLU A 32 -13.99 -15.76 10.11
C GLU A 32 -15.27 -15.11 9.58
N GLU A 33 -15.84 -14.18 10.35
CA GLU A 33 -17.09 -13.50 10.00
C GLU A 33 -16.83 -12.22 9.20
N PRO A 34 -17.35 -12.10 7.96
CA PRO A 34 -17.13 -10.91 7.11
C PRO A 34 -17.59 -9.59 7.75
N ALA A 35 -18.64 -9.63 8.57
CA ALA A 35 -19.15 -8.44 9.26
C ALA A 35 -18.18 -7.92 10.35
N GLU A 36 -17.45 -8.81 11.02
CA GLU A 36 -16.44 -8.43 12.02
C GLU A 36 -15.22 -7.79 11.35
N LEU A 37 -14.79 -8.36 10.22
CA LEU A 37 -13.77 -7.78 9.36
C LEU A 37 -14.14 -6.37 8.89
N ASP A 38 -15.37 -6.20 8.40
CA ASP A 38 -15.88 -4.91 7.96
C ASP A 38 -15.86 -3.92 9.13
N GLY A 39 -16.39 -4.32 10.29
CA GLY A 39 -16.39 -3.50 11.50
C GLY A 39 -14.98 -3.09 11.93
N PHE A 40 -14.02 -4.01 11.88
CA PHE A 40 -12.63 -3.74 12.24
C PHE A 40 -11.97 -2.71 11.30
N LEU A 41 -12.14 -2.85 9.98
CA LEU A 41 -11.55 -1.92 9.00
C LEU A 41 -12.27 -0.56 8.95
N ILE A 42 -13.56 -0.51 9.32
CA ILE A 42 -14.34 0.74 9.32
C ILE A 42 -14.14 1.52 10.62
N HIS A 43 -13.99 0.84 11.76
CA HIS A 43 -14.03 1.49 13.08
C HIS A 43 -12.74 1.41 13.89
N VAL A 44 -11.80 0.53 13.55
CA VAL A 44 -10.57 0.31 14.33
C VAL A 44 -9.34 0.67 13.51
N CYS A 45 -8.95 -0.18 12.56
CA CYS A 45 -7.84 0.10 11.64
C CYS A 45 -8.37 0.82 10.40
N THR A 46 -8.78 2.07 10.60
CA THR A 46 -9.33 2.90 9.53
C THR A 46 -8.25 3.38 8.57
N MET A 47 -8.64 3.75 7.35
CA MET A 47 -7.73 4.38 6.40
C MET A 47 -7.22 5.75 6.88
N GLU A 48 -7.98 6.45 7.72
CA GLU A 48 -7.54 7.69 8.35
C GLU A 48 -6.40 7.43 9.34
N TRP A 49 -6.53 6.41 10.19
CA TRP A 49 -5.47 5.97 11.10
C TRP A 49 -4.24 5.50 10.32
N HIS A 50 -4.40 4.70 9.26
CA HIS A 50 -3.28 4.31 8.41
C HIS A 50 -2.60 5.53 7.77
N GLY A 51 -3.36 6.51 7.30
CA GLY A 51 -2.83 7.71 6.65
C GLY A 51 -1.89 8.55 7.54
N GLU A 52 -1.85 8.35 8.85
CA GLU A 52 -0.83 8.97 9.71
C GLU A 52 0.58 8.44 9.42
N THR A 53 0.72 7.16 9.02
CA THR A 53 2.02 6.61 8.61
C THR A 53 2.52 7.23 7.32
N ASP A 54 1.59 7.52 6.40
CA ASP A 54 1.89 8.22 5.15
C ASP A 54 2.36 9.66 5.39
N ARG A 55 1.98 10.24 6.54
CA ARG A 55 2.43 11.57 7.01
C ARG A 55 3.73 11.51 7.80
N GLY A 56 4.34 10.33 7.94
CA GLY A 56 5.64 10.12 8.57
C GLY A 56 5.58 9.65 10.04
N LEU A 57 4.41 9.29 10.57
CA LEU A 57 4.35 8.58 11.85
C LEU A 57 4.89 7.15 11.69
N SER A 58 5.69 6.67 12.64
CA SER A 58 6.16 5.28 12.60
C SER A 58 5.01 4.29 12.79
N PHE A 59 5.10 3.09 12.22
CA PHE A 59 4.09 2.04 12.47
C PHE A 59 3.98 1.71 13.97
N ALA A 60 5.11 1.63 14.66
CA ALA A 60 5.15 1.34 16.09
C ALA A 60 4.38 2.38 16.91
N ASP A 61 4.59 3.68 16.63
CA ASP A 61 3.85 4.74 17.31
C ASP A 61 2.36 4.73 16.94
N ASN A 62 2.03 4.45 15.68
CA ASN A 62 0.65 4.40 15.23
C ASN A 62 -0.14 3.26 15.90
N ILE A 63 0.47 2.08 16.02
CA ILE A 63 -0.07 0.91 16.74
C ILE A 63 -0.19 1.19 18.24
N ALA A 64 0.83 1.79 18.84
CA ALA A 64 0.86 2.10 20.28
C ALA A 64 -0.24 3.09 20.69
N ARG A 65 -0.63 4.01 19.80
CA ARG A 65 -1.75 4.96 20.03
C ARG A 65 -3.12 4.28 19.96
N LEU A 66 -3.31 3.35 19.03
CA LEU A 66 -4.62 2.71 18.78
C LEU A 66 -4.91 1.57 19.75
N THR A 67 -3.88 0.80 20.12
CA THR A 67 -4.03 -0.42 20.93
C THR A 67 -4.74 -0.20 22.28
N PRO A 68 -4.43 0.85 23.08
CA PRO A 68 -5.13 1.11 24.34
C PRO A 68 -6.61 1.44 24.19
N LEU A 69 -7.02 1.96 23.02
CA LEU A 69 -8.42 2.28 22.71
C LEU A 69 -9.22 1.03 22.32
N HIS A 70 -8.53 0.01 21.80
CA HIS A 70 -9.13 -1.23 21.31
C HIS A 70 -8.34 -2.46 21.82
N PRO A 71 -8.24 -2.69 23.14
CA PRO A 71 -7.39 -3.74 23.70
C PRO A 71 -7.78 -5.14 23.25
N HIS A 72 -9.06 -5.37 22.93
CA HIS A 72 -9.56 -6.64 22.40
C HIS A 72 -9.07 -6.95 20.97
N TYR A 73 -8.61 -5.93 20.23
CA TYR A 73 -8.07 -6.06 18.88
C TYR A 73 -6.54 -5.92 18.83
N ALA A 74 -5.85 -5.95 19.96
CA ALA A 74 -4.40 -5.67 20.02
C ALA A 74 -3.59 -6.54 19.04
N GLY A 75 -3.91 -7.83 18.91
CA GLY A 75 -3.25 -8.73 17.97
C GLY A 75 -3.54 -8.40 16.50
N GLN A 76 -4.77 -8.00 16.19
CA GLN A 76 -5.19 -7.61 14.85
C GLN A 76 -4.60 -6.26 14.45
N ILE A 77 -4.48 -5.31 15.38
CA ILE A 77 -3.81 -4.03 15.15
C ILE A 77 -2.32 -4.26 14.88
N ALA A 78 -1.64 -5.10 15.69
CA ALA A 78 -0.25 -5.46 15.46
C ALA A 78 -0.04 -6.14 14.10
N ALA A 79 -0.97 -7.03 13.71
CA ALA A 79 -0.93 -7.74 12.43
C ALA A 79 -0.95 -6.79 11.21
N TRP A 80 -1.45 -5.55 11.34
CA TRP A 80 -1.40 -4.58 10.24
C TRP A 80 0.04 -4.36 9.76
N TRP A 81 1.00 -4.31 10.68
CA TRP A 81 2.41 -4.16 10.38
C TRP A 81 3.11 -5.51 10.22
N ASP A 82 2.97 -6.40 11.20
CA ASP A 82 3.73 -7.66 11.26
C ASP A 82 3.46 -8.58 10.04
N ARG A 83 2.30 -8.39 9.39
CA ARG A 83 1.86 -9.17 8.24
C ARG A 83 1.56 -8.28 7.03
N TRP A 84 2.17 -7.09 6.97
CA TRP A 84 1.99 -6.13 5.87
C TRP A 84 2.11 -6.75 4.46
N PRO A 85 3.12 -7.61 4.15
CA PRO A 85 3.25 -8.23 2.83
C PRO A 85 2.02 -9.06 2.41
N GLU A 86 1.26 -9.59 3.36
CA GLU A 86 0.05 -10.37 3.08
C GLU A 86 -1.17 -9.52 2.67
N MET A 87 -1.07 -8.19 2.76
CA MET A 87 -2.09 -7.27 2.23
C MET A 87 -2.00 -7.11 0.70
N PHE A 88 -0.92 -7.59 0.09
CA PHE A 88 -0.69 -7.46 -1.34
C PHE A 88 -1.13 -8.71 -2.09
N SER A 89 -1.62 -8.50 -3.32
CA SER A 89 -1.99 -9.57 -4.25
C SER A 89 -1.06 -9.63 -5.48
N GLY A 90 0.18 -9.16 -5.32
CA GLY A 90 1.20 -9.12 -6.37
C GLY A 90 1.11 -7.89 -7.27
N PRO A 91 1.95 -7.85 -8.34
CA PRO A 91 1.98 -6.76 -9.29
C PRO A 91 0.71 -6.65 -10.13
N ILE A 92 0.56 -5.53 -10.82
CA ILE A 92 -0.43 -5.28 -11.87
C ILE A 92 0.28 -5.46 -13.22
N PRO A 93 0.16 -6.63 -13.87
CA PRO A 93 0.95 -6.97 -15.06
C PRO A 93 0.76 -5.98 -16.22
N GLU A 94 -0.42 -5.38 -16.32
CA GLU A 94 -0.73 -4.37 -17.33
C GLU A 94 0.10 -3.09 -17.13
N THR A 95 0.38 -2.71 -15.89
CA THR A 95 1.25 -1.57 -15.58
C THR A 95 2.71 -1.91 -15.88
N GLU A 96 3.16 -3.11 -15.50
CA GLU A 96 4.52 -3.57 -15.79
C GLU A 96 4.82 -3.54 -17.29
N ALA A 97 3.90 -4.08 -18.11
CA ALA A 97 4.04 -4.08 -19.56
C ALA A 97 4.17 -2.66 -20.14
N VAL A 98 3.42 -1.69 -19.62
CA VAL A 98 3.52 -0.29 -20.06
C VAL A 98 4.84 0.34 -19.63
N MET A 99 5.31 0.05 -18.41
CA MET A 99 6.59 0.54 -17.92
C MET A 99 7.76 0.01 -18.75
N ASP A 100 7.73 -1.27 -19.11
CA ASP A 100 8.73 -1.90 -19.98
C ASP A 100 8.73 -1.30 -21.40
N ASP A 101 7.56 -1.11 -22.00
CA ASP A 101 7.43 -0.47 -23.33
C ASP A 101 7.97 0.97 -23.33
N LEU A 102 7.72 1.72 -22.26
CA LEU A 102 8.24 3.08 -22.10
C LEU A 102 9.75 3.10 -21.85
N ALA A 103 10.27 2.14 -21.08
CA ALA A 103 11.70 1.97 -20.85
C ALA A 103 12.43 1.62 -22.16
N ALA A 104 11.88 0.71 -22.97
CA ALA A 104 12.42 0.35 -24.29
C ALA A 104 12.47 1.55 -25.27
N ARG A 105 11.58 2.54 -25.07
CA ARG A 105 11.52 3.79 -25.85
C ARG A 105 12.37 4.91 -25.24
N GLY A 106 13.07 4.67 -24.14
CA GLY A 106 13.91 5.65 -23.47
C GLY A 106 13.14 6.80 -22.81
N VAL A 107 11.86 6.60 -22.47
CA VAL A 107 11.06 7.59 -21.74
C VAL A 107 11.52 7.63 -20.28
N PRO A 108 11.85 8.79 -19.70
CA PRO A 108 12.19 8.90 -18.28
C PRO A 108 11.00 8.54 -17.38
N GLN A 109 11.22 7.71 -16.37
CA GLN A 109 10.20 7.22 -15.44
C GLN A 109 10.69 7.37 -14.01
N PHE A 110 9.79 7.73 -13.10
CA PHE A 110 10.05 7.90 -11.68
C PHE A 110 8.93 7.27 -10.85
N GLY A 111 9.25 6.78 -9.65
CA GLY A 111 8.25 6.36 -8.66
C GLY A 111 8.05 7.44 -7.59
N LEU A 112 6.81 7.65 -7.15
CA LEU A 112 6.48 8.47 -5.99
C LEU A 112 5.37 7.78 -5.20
N THR A 113 5.63 7.46 -3.95
CA THR A 113 4.65 6.80 -3.07
C THR A 113 4.63 7.43 -1.69
N ASN A 114 3.45 7.38 -1.08
CA ASN A 114 3.20 7.68 0.33
C ASN A 114 3.50 6.49 1.26
N MET A 115 3.80 5.30 0.72
CA MET A 115 4.16 4.15 1.55
C MET A 115 5.36 4.47 2.44
N SER A 116 5.23 4.13 3.73
CA SER A 116 6.34 4.30 4.68
C SER A 116 7.58 3.56 4.19
N SER A 117 8.74 4.21 4.35
CA SER A 117 10.05 3.63 4.00
C SER A 117 10.34 2.33 4.75
N GLU A 118 9.68 2.11 5.90
CA GLU A 118 9.73 0.86 6.66
C GLU A 118 9.26 -0.35 5.83
N THR A 119 8.33 -0.14 4.88
CA THR A 119 7.77 -1.19 4.00
C THR A 119 8.51 -1.37 2.68
N TRP A 120 9.35 -0.41 2.30
CA TRP A 120 9.85 -0.31 0.93
C TRP A 120 10.61 -1.55 0.45
N PRO A 121 11.48 -2.21 1.25
CA PRO A 121 12.19 -3.40 0.80
C PRO A 121 11.26 -4.55 0.36
N ASP A 122 10.15 -4.75 1.08
CA ASP A 122 9.19 -5.82 0.78
C ASP A 122 8.39 -5.51 -0.49
N VAL A 123 8.00 -4.24 -0.67
CA VAL A 123 7.28 -3.78 -1.87
C VAL A 123 8.16 -3.87 -3.11
N GLN A 124 9.41 -3.41 -3.00
CA GLN A 124 10.38 -3.47 -4.10
C GLN A 124 10.61 -4.91 -4.58
N ALA A 125 10.58 -5.89 -3.67
CA ALA A 125 10.76 -7.30 -4.03
C ALA A 125 9.58 -7.91 -4.81
N MET A 126 8.42 -7.24 -4.89
CA MET A 126 7.22 -7.78 -5.54
C MET A 126 7.25 -7.72 -7.07
N SER A 127 8.08 -6.84 -7.64
CA SER A 127 8.11 -6.61 -9.08
C SER A 127 9.51 -6.24 -9.56
N PRO A 128 9.93 -6.74 -10.74
CA PRO A 128 11.21 -6.36 -11.34
C PRO A 128 11.21 -4.93 -11.91
N VAL A 129 10.07 -4.23 -11.99
CA VAL A 129 10.00 -2.87 -12.57
C VAL A 129 10.38 -1.74 -11.60
N PHE A 130 10.65 -2.08 -10.33
CA PHE A 130 11.10 -1.13 -9.31
C PHE A 130 12.60 -0.82 -9.37
#